data_AF-A0A833T1J6-F1
#
_entry.id   AF-A0A833T1J6-F1
#
_cell.length_a   1.000
_cell.length_b   1.000
_cell.length_c   1.000
_cell.angle_alpha   90.00
_cell.angle_beta   90.00
_cell.angle_gamma   90.00
#
_symmetry.space_group_name_H-M   'P 1'
#
loop_
_entity.id
_entity.type
_entity.pdbx_description
1 polymer ?
#
loop_
_entity_poly.entity_id
_entity_poly.type
_entity_poly.pdbx_seq_one_letter_code
_entity_poly.pdbx_strand_id
1 'polypeptide(L)'
;MLLKKLLRAEELSDAPVNTTAEQLFASSIYDLQMRAQRQQAAALCCAPLVSMSAFETRQSAPSSALDTTLKDRKSCSVEQCVDTALQFARVGKQVLLLVRAPKSVTKHLAAAVSRLDAAMTPELAAECLHCVRLRQCRDVYELLCELDSVQQSWENEAGLQLVALGPLCDLFSGFQTASGITTAGAGLKRMLELAIKRLRATTSIHVILMKTETNHS
;
A
#
# COMPACT_ATOMS: atom_id res chain seq x y z
N MET A 1 26.39 -1.82 27.06
CA MET A 1 27.38 -0.91 27.72
C MET A 1 27.68 0.40 26.95
N LEU A 2 27.16 0.62 25.73
CA LEU A 2 27.41 1.86 24.95
C LEU A 2 26.60 3.08 25.41
N LEU A 3 25.43 2.90 26.02
CA LEU A 3 24.54 4.00 26.46
C LEU A 3 25.09 4.85 27.61
N LYS A 4 25.95 4.29 28.48
CA LYS A 4 26.58 5.06 29.57
C LYS A 4 27.73 5.96 29.09
N LYS A 5 28.24 5.77 27.87
CA LYS A 5 29.30 6.62 27.31
C LYS A 5 28.78 7.89 26.64
N LEU A 6 27.50 7.96 26.28
CA LEU A 6 26.88 9.15 25.66
C LEU A 6 26.39 10.19 26.68
N LEU A 7 26.42 9.87 27.98
CA LEU A 7 25.89 10.72 29.06
C LEU A 7 26.96 11.25 30.03
N ARG A 8 28.26 11.07 29.74
CA ARG A 8 29.30 11.76 30.52
C ARG A 8 29.40 13.20 30.05
N ALA A 9 28.61 14.06 30.67
CA ALA A 9 28.68 15.52 30.56
C ALA A 9 29.89 16.11 31.33
N GLU A 10 31.07 15.47 31.26
CA GLU A 10 32.27 15.87 32.01
C GLU A 10 33.44 16.36 31.14
N GLU A 11 33.29 16.42 29.82
CA GLU A 11 34.31 17.00 28.92
C GLU A 11 33.87 18.32 28.26
N LEU A 12 32.92 19.04 28.87
CA LEU A 12 32.44 20.35 28.40
C LEU A 12 33.09 21.55 29.13
N SER A 13 34.22 21.30 29.81
CA SER A 13 35.03 22.35 30.43
C SER A 13 36.23 22.66 29.53
N ASP A 14 36.00 23.35 28.41
CA ASP A 14 36.96 24.29 27.79
C ASP A 14 36.38 24.88 26.49
N ALA A 15 35.15 25.38 26.56
CA ALA A 15 34.60 26.22 25.49
C ALA A 15 34.82 27.71 25.88
N PRO A 16 35.51 28.51 25.06
CA PRO A 16 35.70 29.93 25.35
C PRO A 16 34.34 30.65 25.39
N VAL A 17 34.18 31.56 26.35
CA VAL A 17 32.92 32.20 26.82
C VAL A 17 32.09 32.93 25.73
N ASN A 18 32.52 32.95 24.46
CA ASN A 18 31.90 33.73 23.38
C ASN A 18 31.37 32.91 22.18
N THR A 19 31.31 31.57 22.23
CA THR A 19 30.72 30.79 21.12
C THR A 19 29.20 30.80 21.19
N THR A 20 28.55 31.38 20.19
CA THR A 20 27.08 31.34 20.05
C THR A 20 26.61 29.95 19.62
N ALA A 21 25.37 29.58 19.98
CA ALA A 21 24.79 28.27 19.64
C ALA A 21 24.86 27.97 18.13
N GLU A 22 24.68 28.99 17.27
CA GLU A 22 24.78 28.88 15.81
C GLU A 22 26.19 28.47 15.35
N GLN A 23 27.25 28.95 16.02
CA GLN A 23 28.63 28.57 15.72
C GLN A 23 28.94 27.13 16.17
N LEU A 24 28.34 26.68 17.28
CA LEU A 24 28.42 25.29 17.72
C LEU A 24 27.66 24.34 16.78
N PHE A 25 26.52 24.75 16.25
CA PHE A 25 25.80 23.98 15.22
C PHE A 25 26.56 23.95 13.89
N ALA A 26 27.10 25.08 13.43
CA ALA A 26 27.88 25.13 12.21
C ALA A 26 29.13 24.25 12.31
N SER A 27 29.91 24.37 13.38
CA SER A 27 31.10 23.53 13.61
C SER A 27 30.74 22.04 13.69
N SER A 28 29.63 21.67 14.33
CA SER A 28 29.14 20.29 14.36
C SER A 28 28.72 19.78 12.97
N ILE A 29 28.07 20.59 12.13
CA ILE A 29 27.64 20.18 10.78
C ILE A 29 28.83 19.89 9.86
N TYR A 30 29.88 20.71 9.94
CA TYR A 30 31.09 20.61 9.11
C TYR A 30 32.17 19.69 9.69
N ASP A 31 32.01 19.22 10.93
CA ASP A 31 32.91 18.23 11.52
C ASP A 31 32.77 16.88 10.78
N LEU A 32 33.87 16.49 10.13
CA LEU A 32 34.02 15.26 9.37
C LEU A 32 33.71 14.01 10.20
N GLN A 33 34.05 14.02 11.50
CA GLN A 33 33.83 12.88 12.38
C GLN A 33 32.33 12.69 12.68
N MET A 34 31.63 13.79 12.97
CA MET A 34 30.18 13.77 13.20
C MET A 34 29.41 13.45 11.93
N ARG A 35 29.91 13.86 10.75
CA ARG A 35 29.32 13.48 9.46
C ARG A 35 29.42 11.97 9.20
N ALA A 36 30.59 11.36 9.44
CA ALA A 36 30.77 9.92 9.31
C ALA A 36 29.85 9.13 10.24
N GLN A 37 29.69 9.61 11.48
CA GLN A 37 28.80 8.99 12.46
C GLN A 37 27.32 9.06 12.04
N ARG A 38 26.88 10.19 11.48
CA ARG A 38 25.52 10.33 10.90
C ARG A 38 25.31 9.40 9.70
N GLN A 39 26.31 9.28 8.82
CA GLN A 39 26.24 8.35 7.69
C GLN A 39 26.15 6.90 8.13
N GLN A 40 26.91 6.52 9.17
CA GLN A 40 26.85 5.17 9.74
C GLN A 40 25.50 4.91 10.42
N ALA A 41 24.97 5.87 11.18
CA ALA A 41 23.62 5.75 11.76
C ALA A 41 22.53 5.64 10.68
N ALA A 42 22.62 6.45 9.62
CA ALA A 42 21.70 6.37 8.49
C ALA A 42 21.79 5.00 7.79
N ALA A 43 23.01 4.48 7.57
CA ALA A 43 23.23 3.16 6.99
C ALA A 43 22.65 2.02 7.84
N LEU A 44 22.73 2.13 9.18
CA LEU A 44 22.12 1.17 10.11
C LEU A 44 20.58 1.26 10.13
N CYS A 45 20.03 2.42 9.80
CA CYS A 45 18.58 2.63 9.67
C CYS A 45 18.05 2.31 8.25
N CYS A 46 18.93 2.08 7.26
CA CYS A 46 18.51 1.63 5.95
C CYS A 46 18.04 0.17 6.02
N ALA A 47 16.86 -0.11 5.45
CA ALA A 47 16.37 -1.48 5.32
C ALA A 47 17.40 -2.33 4.54
N PRO A 48 17.63 -3.59 4.94
CA PRO A 48 18.63 -4.45 4.32
C PRO A 48 18.38 -4.58 2.81
N LEU A 49 19.46 -4.44 2.03
CA LEU A 49 19.46 -4.61 0.58
C LEU A 49 19.06 -6.06 0.25
N VAL A 50 17.80 -6.26 -0.16
CA VAL A 50 17.34 -7.52 -0.71
C VAL A 50 17.98 -7.71 -2.08
N SER A 51 18.79 -8.76 -2.23
CA SER A 51 19.41 -9.13 -3.51
C SER A 51 18.35 -9.38 -4.58
N MET A 52 18.51 -8.76 -5.76
CA MET A 52 17.59 -8.95 -6.89
C MET A 52 17.54 -10.41 -7.41
N SER A 53 18.50 -11.25 -7.05
CA SER A 53 18.51 -12.68 -7.41
C SER A 53 17.46 -13.51 -6.66
N ALA A 54 16.83 -12.97 -5.61
CA ALA A 54 15.72 -13.62 -4.92
C ALA A 54 14.36 -13.43 -5.65
N PHE A 55 14.32 -12.60 -6.70
CA PHE A 55 13.11 -12.32 -7.49
C PHE A 55 12.98 -13.18 -8.76
N GLU A 56 13.82 -14.21 -8.93
CA GLU A 56 13.66 -15.20 -9.99
C GLU A 56 12.39 -16.06 -9.77
N THR A 57 11.27 -15.47 -10.17
CA THR A 57 10.24 -16.09 -11.01
C THR A 57 9.78 -17.49 -10.58
N ARG A 58 9.10 -17.58 -9.43
CA ARG A 58 8.04 -18.59 -9.29
C ARG A 58 6.82 -18.12 -10.07
N GLN A 59 6.81 -18.40 -11.38
CA GLN A 59 5.58 -18.39 -12.16
C GLN A 59 4.68 -19.50 -11.63
N SER A 60 3.78 -19.15 -10.70
CA SER A 60 2.68 -20.02 -10.33
C SER A 60 1.84 -20.33 -11.57
N ALA A 61 1.67 -21.62 -11.85
CA ALA A 61 0.91 -22.16 -12.97
C ALA A 61 -0.50 -21.52 -13.05
N PRO A 62 -1.04 -21.26 -14.26
CA PRO A 62 -2.36 -20.66 -14.40
C PRO A 62 -3.42 -21.69 -13.99
N SER A 63 -4.13 -21.43 -12.89
CA SER A 63 -5.19 -22.30 -12.39
C SER A 63 -6.54 -21.59 -12.38
N SER A 64 -6.93 -20.96 -13.50
CA SER A 64 -8.33 -20.75 -13.92
C SER A 64 -8.42 -19.86 -15.18
N ALA A 65 -9.53 -19.95 -15.91
CA ALA A 65 -9.86 -19.03 -17.00
C ALA A 65 -10.09 -17.58 -16.50
N LEU A 66 -10.43 -17.41 -15.22
CA LEU A 66 -10.51 -16.10 -14.55
C LEU A 66 -9.11 -15.49 -14.37
N ASP A 67 -8.10 -16.29 -14.00
CA ASP A 67 -6.72 -15.82 -13.86
C ASP A 67 -6.12 -15.32 -15.19
N THR A 68 -6.53 -15.89 -16.32
CA THR A 68 -6.02 -15.48 -17.64
C THR A 68 -6.59 -14.14 -18.10
N THR A 69 -7.84 -13.80 -17.78
CA THR A 69 -8.44 -12.51 -18.17
C THR A 69 -7.97 -11.34 -17.30
N LEU A 70 -7.44 -11.64 -16.11
CA LEU A 70 -7.06 -10.64 -15.11
C LEU A 70 -5.57 -10.33 -15.06
N LYS A 71 -4.71 -11.22 -15.58
CA LYS A 71 -3.27 -10.98 -15.67
C LYS A 71 -2.92 -9.67 -16.39
N ASP A 72 -3.76 -9.21 -17.32
CA ASP A 72 -3.56 -7.95 -18.05
C ASP A 72 -4.30 -6.75 -17.46
N ARG A 73 -5.25 -6.97 -16.54
CA ARG A 73 -6.20 -5.93 -16.09
C ARG A 73 -5.69 -5.18 -14.84
N LYS A 74 -4.81 -4.20 -15.07
CA LYS A 74 -4.18 -3.41 -13.98
C LYS A 74 -5.12 -2.37 -13.33
N SER A 75 -6.16 -1.95 -14.04
CA SER A 75 -7.12 -0.95 -13.56
C SER A 75 -8.48 -1.07 -14.26
N CYS A 76 -9.57 -0.73 -13.58
CA CYS A 76 -10.93 -0.72 -14.14
C CYS A 76 -11.84 0.30 -13.42
N SER A 77 -13.07 0.50 -13.91
CA SER A 77 -14.07 1.33 -13.21
C SER A 77 -14.50 0.65 -11.90
N VAL A 78 -15.14 1.42 -11.00
CA VAL A 78 -15.66 0.87 -9.73
C VAL A 78 -16.65 -0.27 -10.01
N GLU A 79 -17.55 -0.11 -10.98
CA GLU A 79 -18.52 -1.14 -11.37
C GLU A 79 -17.85 -2.43 -11.83
N GLN A 80 -16.92 -2.33 -12.78
CA GLN A 80 -16.17 -3.49 -13.28
C GLN A 80 -15.36 -4.17 -12.18
N CYS A 81 -14.85 -3.39 -11.23
CA CYS A 81 -14.12 -3.93 -10.10
C CYS A 81 -15.01 -4.72 -9.15
N VAL A 82 -16.22 -4.22 -8.89
CA VAL A 82 -17.23 -4.92 -8.09
C VAL A 82 -17.70 -6.19 -8.79
N ASP A 83 -17.97 -6.14 -10.08
CA ASP A 83 -18.37 -7.33 -10.84
C ASP A 83 -17.25 -8.39 -10.82
N THR A 84 -15.99 -7.97 -10.97
CA THR A 84 -14.83 -8.86 -10.85
C THR A 84 -14.73 -9.45 -9.44
N ALA A 85 -14.90 -8.63 -8.39
CA ALA A 85 -14.89 -9.10 -7.01
C ALA A 85 -15.96 -10.18 -6.76
N LEU A 86 -17.17 -9.98 -7.28
CA LEU A 86 -18.25 -10.96 -7.16
C LEU A 86 -17.96 -12.25 -7.95
N GLN A 87 -17.24 -12.20 -9.06
CA GLN A 87 -16.80 -13.41 -9.77
C GLN A 87 -15.83 -14.25 -8.94
N PHE A 88 -14.88 -13.64 -8.22
CA PHE A 88 -14.00 -14.37 -7.29
C PHE A 88 -14.77 -14.94 -6.11
N ALA A 89 -15.64 -14.13 -5.53
CA ALA A 89 -16.47 -14.52 -4.39
C ALA A 89 -17.36 -15.73 -4.70
N ARG A 90 -17.91 -15.81 -5.93
CA ARG A 90 -18.70 -16.96 -6.42
C ARG A 90 -17.94 -18.28 -6.44
N VAL A 91 -16.61 -18.24 -6.58
CA VAL A 91 -15.74 -19.42 -6.56
C VAL A 91 -15.17 -19.65 -5.14
N GLY A 92 -15.76 -19.01 -4.13
CA GLY A 92 -15.34 -19.10 -2.72
C GLY A 92 -13.99 -18.45 -2.43
N LYS A 93 -13.49 -17.57 -3.31
CA LYS A 93 -12.23 -16.87 -3.11
C LYS A 93 -12.46 -15.59 -2.33
N GLN A 94 -11.58 -15.33 -1.37
CA GLN A 94 -11.66 -14.12 -0.55
C GLN A 94 -11.16 -12.92 -1.35
N VAL A 95 -11.88 -11.80 -1.20
CA VAL A 95 -11.63 -10.53 -1.88
C VAL A 95 -11.56 -9.42 -0.84
N LEU A 96 -10.58 -8.54 -0.98
CA LEU A 96 -10.41 -7.35 -0.14
C LEU A 96 -10.53 -6.08 -0.97
N LEU A 97 -11.47 -5.20 -0.61
CA LEU A 97 -11.67 -3.89 -1.24
C LEU A 97 -11.15 -2.80 -0.28
N LEU A 98 -10.06 -2.14 -0.63
CA LEU A 98 -9.45 -1.04 0.13
C LEU A 98 -9.84 0.30 -0.48
N VAL A 99 -10.76 1.03 0.17
CA VAL A 99 -11.42 2.20 -0.44
C VAL A 99 -11.58 3.35 0.56
N ARG A 100 -11.62 4.61 0.08
CA ARG A 100 -11.84 5.77 0.98
C ARG A 100 -13.28 5.89 1.45
N ALA A 101 -14.22 5.66 0.55
CA ALA A 101 -15.65 5.80 0.79
C ALA A 101 -16.36 4.44 0.59
N PRO A 102 -16.48 3.59 1.62
CA PRO A 102 -17.08 2.26 1.46
C PRO A 102 -18.55 2.33 1.01
N LYS A 103 -19.28 3.39 1.39
CA LYS A 103 -20.69 3.57 1.03
C LYS A 103 -20.96 3.63 -0.47
N SER A 104 -20.03 4.14 -1.28
CA SER A 104 -20.21 4.15 -2.74
C SER A 104 -20.05 2.74 -3.30
N VAL A 105 -19.06 2.00 -2.82
CA VAL A 105 -18.78 0.63 -3.26
C VAL A 105 -19.86 -0.35 -2.79
N THR A 106 -20.38 -0.22 -1.57
CA THR A 106 -21.47 -1.07 -1.08
C THR A 106 -22.75 -0.91 -1.89
N LYS A 107 -23.05 0.30 -2.39
CA LYS A 107 -24.18 0.53 -3.30
C LYS A 107 -23.99 -0.21 -4.62
N HIS A 108 -22.80 -0.14 -5.22
CA HIS A 108 -22.49 -0.88 -6.44
C HIS A 108 -22.51 -2.39 -6.21
N LEU A 109 -22.02 -2.87 -5.05
CA LEU A 109 -22.12 -4.26 -4.63
C LEU A 109 -23.57 -4.72 -4.51
N ALA A 110 -24.42 -3.95 -3.83
CA ALA A 110 -25.84 -4.26 -3.69
C ALA A 110 -26.53 -4.32 -5.05
N ALA A 111 -26.30 -3.32 -5.91
CA ALA A 111 -26.84 -3.29 -7.25
C ALA A 111 -26.34 -4.47 -8.10
N ALA A 112 -25.06 -4.80 -8.03
CA ALA A 112 -24.48 -5.93 -8.75
C ALA A 112 -25.08 -7.25 -8.26
N VAL A 113 -25.18 -7.49 -6.95
CA VAL A 113 -25.83 -8.68 -6.39
C VAL A 113 -27.30 -8.77 -6.81
N SER A 114 -28.04 -7.67 -6.86
CA SER A 114 -29.42 -7.67 -7.38
C SER A 114 -29.51 -7.99 -8.88
N ARG A 115 -28.45 -7.74 -9.66
CA ARG A 115 -28.35 -8.11 -11.08
C ARG A 115 -27.87 -9.54 -11.30
N LEU A 116 -27.27 -10.19 -10.30
CA LEU A 116 -26.81 -11.56 -10.38
C LEU A 116 -28.04 -12.50 -10.44
N ASP A 117 -28.52 -12.73 -11.66
CA ASP A 117 -29.42 -13.77 -12.19
C ASP A 117 -30.51 -14.38 -11.28
N ALA A 118 -31.72 -14.58 -11.83
CA ALA A 118 -32.88 -15.16 -11.13
C ALA A 118 -32.66 -16.61 -10.61
N ALA A 119 -31.57 -17.25 -11.00
CA ALA A 119 -31.15 -18.57 -10.56
C ALA A 119 -30.32 -18.58 -9.26
N MET A 120 -29.88 -17.42 -8.74
CA MET A 120 -29.08 -17.34 -7.52
C MET A 120 -29.97 -17.37 -6.28
N THR A 121 -29.77 -18.35 -5.40
CA THR A 121 -30.49 -18.40 -4.13
C THR A 121 -29.93 -17.33 -3.16
N PRO A 122 -30.75 -16.83 -2.22
CA PRO A 122 -30.29 -15.82 -1.25
C PRO A 122 -29.13 -16.32 -0.38
N GLU A 123 -29.03 -17.63 -0.14
CA GLU A 123 -27.92 -18.25 0.59
C GLU A 123 -26.60 -18.10 -0.17
N LEU A 124 -26.59 -18.39 -1.48
CA LEU A 124 -25.40 -18.25 -2.32
C LEU A 124 -24.96 -16.79 -2.43
N ALA A 125 -25.92 -15.85 -2.46
CA ALA A 125 -25.63 -14.41 -2.45
C ALA A 125 -24.99 -13.97 -1.12
N ALA A 126 -25.48 -14.48 0.02
CA ALA A 126 -24.90 -14.23 1.32
C ALA A 126 -23.47 -14.80 1.44
N GLU A 127 -23.25 -16.03 0.97
CA GLU A 127 -21.93 -16.67 0.92
C GLU A 127 -20.94 -15.87 0.06
N CYS A 128 -21.38 -15.37 -1.10
CA CYS A 128 -20.56 -14.49 -1.94
C CYS A 128 -20.20 -13.20 -1.19
N LEU A 129 -21.15 -12.57 -0.50
CA LEU A 129 -20.89 -11.36 0.27
C LEU A 129 -19.94 -11.61 1.45
N HIS A 130 -20.00 -12.77 2.09
CA HIS A 130 -19.04 -13.17 3.13
C HIS A 130 -17.60 -13.31 2.62
N CYS A 131 -17.43 -13.56 1.32
CA CYS A 131 -16.11 -13.59 0.68
C CYS A 131 -15.57 -12.20 0.34
N VAL A 132 -16.38 -11.14 0.41
CA VAL A 132 -15.98 -9.76 0.08
C VAL A 132 -15.81 -8.95 1.35
N ARG A 133 -14.56 -8.64 1.69
CA ARG A 133 -14.21 -7.76 2.81
C ARG A 133 -14.00 -6.34 2.30
N LEU A 134 -14.66 -5.37 2.94
CA LEU A 134 -14.43 -3.95 2.69
C LEU A 134 -13.66 -3.34 3.84
N ARG A 135 -12.58 -2.63 3.51
CA ARG A 135 -11.77 -1.87 4.47
C ARG A 135 -11.75 -0.41 4.04
N GLN A 136 -12.07 0.46 4.98
CA GLN A 136 -11.99 1.89 4.76
C GLN A 136 -10.55 2.36 5.02
N CYS A 137 -9.94 3.01 4.04
CA CYS A 137 -8.64 3.69 4.17
C CYS A 137 -8.86 5.20 4.04
N ARG A 138 -8.60 5.96 5.10
CA ARG A 138 -8.86 7.42 5.14
C ARG A 138 -7.92 8.19 4.23
N ASP A 139 -6.70 7.69 4.07
CA ASP A 139 -5.64 8.27 3.25
C ASP A 139 -4.76 7.19 2.64
N VAL A 140 -3.78 7.62 1.85
CA VAL A 140 -2.80 6.74 1.20
C VAL A 140 -1.88 6.04 2.21
N TYR A 141 -1.64 6.60 3.39
CA TYR A 141 -0.78 5.97 4.39
C TYR A 141 -1.45 4.74 4.99
N GLU A 142 -2.73 4.86 5.39
CA GLU A 142 -3.53 3.71 5.82
C GLU A 142 -3.60 2.64 4.73
N LEU A 143 -3.75 3.03 3.46
CA LEU A 143 -3.72 2.09 2.33
C LEU A 143 -2.40 1.31 2.26
N LEU A 144 -1.27 1.99 2.42
CA LEU A 144 0.06 1.36 2.41
C LEU A 144 0.23 0.37 3.58
N CYS A 145 -0.23 0.72 4.77
CA CYS A 145 -0.20 -0.15 5.94
C CYS A 145 -1.03 -1.43 5.74
N GLU A 146 -2.22 -1.31 5.14
CA GLU A 146 -3.07 -2.46 4.82
C GLU A 146 -2.43 -3.36 3.76
N LEU A 147 -1.80 -2.78 2.72
CA LEU A 147 -1.06 -3.55 1.72
C LEU A 147 0.13 -4.30 2.31
N ASP A 148 0.86 -3.68 3.24
CA ASP A 148 1.96 -4.33 3.94
C ASP A 148 1.44 -5.47 4.85
N SER A 149 0.31 -5.25 5.52
CA SER A 149 -0.35 -6.27 6.35
C SER A 149 -0.75 -7.49 5.51
N VAL A 150 -1.40 -7.27 4.37
CA VAL A 150 -1.75 -8.34 3.40
C VAL A 150 -0.51 -9.10 2.95
N GLN A 151 0.59 -8.39 2.65
CA GLN A 151 1.82 -9.04 2.24
C GLN A 151 2.50 -9.83 3.37
N GLN A 152 2.30 -9.48 4.64
CA GLN A 152 2.83 -10.24 5.76
C GLN A 152 1.93 -11.42 6.13
N SER A 153 0.61 -11.30 5.91
CA SER A 153 -0.37 -12.31 6.31
C SER A 153 -0.80 -13.27 5.20
N TRP A 154 -0.36 -13.09 3.95
CA TRP A 154 -0.91 -13.84 2.80
C TRP A 154 -0.83 -15.38 2.92
N GLU A 155 0.19 -15.92 3.60
CA GLU A 155 0.30 -17.38 3.82
C GLU A 155 -0.73 -17.88 4.84
N ASN A 156 -1.12 -17.03 5.80
CA ASN A 156 -2.08 -17.33 6.85
C ASN A 156 -3.52 -16.96 6.46
N GLU A 157 -3.70 -16.01 5.54
CA GLU A 157 -4.99 -15.65 4.99
C GLU A 157 -5.42 -16.65 3.91
N ALA A 158 -5.86 -17.82 4.38
CA ALA A 158 -6.39 -18.87 3.55
C ALA A 158 -7.44 -18.32 2.55
N GLY A 159 -7.03 -18.24 1.28
CA GLY A 159 -7.94 -17.98 0.16
C GLY A 159 -8.06 -16.53 -0.31
N LEU A 160 -7.31 -15.56 0.24
CA LEU A 160 -7.25 -14.21 -0.36
C LEU A 160 -6.62 -14.29 -1.75
N GLN A 161 -7.38 -13.88 -2.78
CA GLN A 161 -6.97 -13.99 -4.18
C GLN A 161 -7.07 -12.65 -4.93
N LEU A 162 -7.87 -11.71 -4.43
CA LEU A 162 -8.05 -10.41 -5.06
C LEU A 162 -8.00 -9.29 -4.03
N VAL A 163 -7.19 -8.27 -4.33
CA VAL A 163 -7.17 -6.98 -3.63
C VAL A 163 -7.51 -5.89 -4.64
N ALA A 164 -8.57 -5.13 -4.37
CA ALA A 164 -8.89 -3.96 -5.16
C ALA A 164 -8.69 -2.67 -4.37
N LEU A 165 -8.10 -1.67 -5.00
CA LEU A 165 -7.68 -0.42 -4.34
C LEU A 165 -8.32 0.78 -5.04
N GLY A 166 -8.91 1.70 -4.28
CA GLY A 166 -9.24 3.04 -4.78
C GLY A 166 -10.68 3.51 -4.56
N PRO A 167 -11.14 4.53 -5.32
CA PRO A 167 -10.38 5.28 -6.32
C PRO A 167 -9.17 6.02 -5.75
N LEU A 168 -8.05 6.03 -6.47
CA LEU A 168 -6.82 6.67 -5.99
C LEU A 168 -6.97 8.21 -5.90
N CYS A 169 -7.76 8.84 -6.76
CA CYS A 169 -8.01 10.28 -6.69
C CYS A 169 -8.56 10.70 -5.32
N ASP A 170 -9.42 9.86 -4.74
CA ASP A 170 -10.01 10.11 -3.44
C ASP A 170 -8.94 10.01 -2.36
N LEU A 171 -8.09 8.99 -2.38
CA LEU A 171 -7.04 8.78 -1.38
C LEU A 171 -5.92 9.84 -1.45
N PHE A 172 -5.68 10.40 -2.64
CA PHE A 172 -4.67 11.42 -2.87
C PHE A 172 -5.23 12.86 -2.85
N SER A 173 -6.51 13.06 -2.52
CA SER A 173 -7.14 14.39 -2.61
C SER A 173 -6.42 15.46 -1.78
N GLY A 174 -5.86 15.10 -0.61
CA GLY A 174 -5.09 16.00 0.24
C GLY A 174 -3.72 16.41 -0.33
N PHE A 175 -3.29 15.78 -1.42
CA PHE A 175 -2.02 16.05 -2.09
C PHE A 175 -2.21 16.66 -3.49
N GLN A 176 -3.45 16.96 -3.88
CA GLN A 176 -3.75 17.59 -5.16
C GLN A 176 -3.76 19.12 -5.01
N THR A 177 -3.19 19.79 -6.01
CA THR A 177 -3.19 21.25 -6.20
C THR A 177 -3.73 21.56 -7.60
N ALA A 178 -3.98 22.85 -7.88
CA ALA A 178 -4.37 23.29 -9.23
C ALA A 178 -3.34 22.95 -10.32
N SER A 179 -2.07 22.75 -9.94
CA SER A 179 -0.97 22.39 -10.84
C SER A 179 -0.67 20.88 -10.91
N GLY A 180 -1.42 20.05 -10.18
CA GLY A 180 -1.25 18.59 -10.18
C GLY A 180 -1.03 18.02 -8.78
N ILE A 181 -0.21 16.97 -8.67
CA ILE A 181 0.10 16.35 -7.38
C ILE A 181 1.32 17.02 -6.74
N THR A 182 1.28 17.26 -5.43
CA THR A 182 2.44 17.74 -4.67
C THR A 182 3.61 16.75 -4.74
N THR A 183 4.84 17.21 -4.49
CA THR A 183 6.03 16.34 -4.41
C THR A 183 5.86 15.23 -3.37
N ALA A 184 5.25 15.53 -2.23
CA ALA A 184 4.92 14.53 -1.21
C ALA A 184 3.93 13.49 -1.73
N GLY A 185 2.87 13.92 -2.41
CA GLY A 185 1.91 13.01 -3.05
C GLY A 185 2.54 12.15 -4.14
N ALA A 186 3.43 12.70 -4.96
CA ALA A 186 4.18 11.93 -5.97
C ALA A 186 5.07 10.86 -5.32
N GLY A 187 5.73 11.20 -4.20
CA GLY A 187 6.50 10.24 -3.40
C GLY A 187 5.63 9.09 -2.87
N LEU A 188 4.48 9.42 -2.26
CA LEU A 188 3.52 8.44 -1.76
C LEU A 188 2.93 7.56 -2.86
N LYS A 189 2.62 8.15 -4.02
CA LYS A 189 2.18 7.41 -5.21
C LYS A 189 3.23 6.39 -5.65
N ARG A 190 4.50 6.79 -5.70
CA ARG A 190 5.60 5.87 -6.05
C ARG A 190 5.74 4.73 -5.03
N MET A 191 5.60 5.01 -3.74
CA MET A 191 5.60 3.97 -2.70
C MET A 191 4.44 2.99 -2.87
N LEU A 192 3.24 3.50 -3.19
CA LEU A 192 2.07 2.66 -3.47
C LEU A 192 2.28 1.76 -4.70
N GLU A 193 2.81 2.32 -5.79
CA GLU A 193 3.12 1.55 -6.99
C GLU A 193 4.16 0.45 -6.71
N LEU A 194 5.15 0.73 -5.86
CA LEU A 194 6.15 -0.26 -5.44
C LEU A 194 5.53 -1.34 -4.55
N ALA A 195 4.68 -0.97 -3.59
CA ALA A 195 3.97 -1.93 -2.73
C ALA A 195 3.10 -2.88 -3.56
N ILE A 196 2.36 -2.36 -4.55
CA ILE A 196 1.54 -3.16 -5.47
C ILE A 196 2.42 -4.10 -6.30
N LYS A 197 3.53 -3.61 -6.85
CA LYS A 197 4.47 -4.45 -7.62
C LYS A 197 5.04 -5.56 -6.76
N ARG A 198 5.43 -5.26 -5.52
CA ARG A 198 5.95 -6.21 -4.54
C ARG A 198 4.91 -7.28 -4.24
N LEU A 199 3.68 -6.88 -3.90
CA LEU A 199 2.58 -7.80 -3.62
C LEU A 199 2.31 -8.76 -4.80
N ARG A 200 2.23 -8.23 -6.02
CA ARG A 200 2.06 -9.05 -7.24
C ARG A 200 3.22 -9.99 -7.53
N ALA A 201 4.44 -9.63 -7.12
CA ALA A 201 5.63 -10.44 -7.36
C ALA A 201 5.83 -11.53 -6.31
N THR A 202 5.41 -11.27 -5.06
CA THR A 202 5.66 -12.18 -3.93
C THR A 202 4.49 -13.08 -3.60
N THR A 203 3.29 -12.81 -4.13
CA THR A 203 2.06 -13.54 -3.81
C THR A 203 1.30 -13.93 -5.07
N SER A 204 0.36 -14.88 -4.96
CA SER A 204 -0.59 -15.18 -6.02
C SER A 204 -1.79 -14.21 -6.07
N ILE A 205 -1.76 -13.12 -5.30
CA ILE A 205 -2.88 -12.19 -5.16
C ILE A 205 -2.94 -11.28 -6.39
N HIS A 206 -4.11 -11.22 -7.01
CA HIS A 206 -4.42 -10.24 -8.04
C HIS A 206 -4.67 -8.88 -7.40
N VAL A 207 -4.10 -7.83 -8.00
CA VAL A 207 -4.30 -6.46 -7.52
C VAL A 207 -4.92 -5.62 -8.62
N ILE A 208 -6.07 -4.98 -8.35
CA ILE A 208 -6.78 -4.12 -9.31
C ILE A 208 -6.89 -2.70 -8.77
N LEU A 209 -6.63 -1.71 -9.63
CA LEU A 209 -6.84 -0.30 -9.29
C LEU A 209 -8.22 0.17 -9.78
N MET A 210 -9.05 0.67 -8.88
CA MET A 210 -10.30 1.35 -9.19
C MET A 210 -10.00 2.76 -9.73
N LYS A 211 -10.59 3.08 -10.86
CA LYS A 211 -10.63 4.44 -11.42
C LYS A 211 -11.99 5.04 -11.15
N THR A 212 -12.01 6.33 -10.82
CA THR A 212 -13.21 7.14 -10.95
C THR A 212 -13.58 7.25 -12.43
N GLU A 213 -14.87 7.24 -12.72
CA GLU A 213 -15.36 7.60 -14.04
C GLU A 213 -15.05 9.07 -14.26
N THR A 214 -14.16 9.35 -15.21
CA THR A 214 -14.00 10.70 -15.74
C THR A 214 -15.24 10.98 -16.57
N ASN A 215 -16.25 11.60 -15.96
CA ASN A 215 -17.31 12.25 -16.72
C ASN A 215 -16.65 13.36 -17.54
N HIS A 216 -16.30 13.07 -18.78
CA HIS A 216 -16.07 14.10 -19.78
C HIS A 216 -17.42 14.77 -20.00
N SER A 217 -17.58 15.93 -19.37
CA SER A 217 -18.62 16.90 -19.69
C SER A 217 -18.20 17.71 -20.91
#